data_AF-A0A5J4Q8R8-F1
#
_entry.id   AF-A0A5J4Q8R8-F1
#
_cell.length_a   1.000
_cell.length_b   1.000
_cell.length_c   1.000
_cell.angle_alpha   90.00
_cell.angle_beta   90.00
_cell.angle_gamma   90.00
#
_symmetry.space_group_name_H-M   'P 1'
#
loop_
_entity.id
_entity.type
_entity.pdbx_description
1 polymer ?
#
loop_
_entity_poly.entity_id
_entity_poly.type
_entity_poly.pdbx_seq_one_letter_code
_entity_poly.pdbx_strand_id
1 'polypeptide(L)'
;MSLHTWFECKIRYEKVMENGMNKKVAEPYLVDALSFTEAEARIIEEITPFISGEFTVADIRRANYSELFFSDEDAADRWFKCKLLFITLDEKSGAEKKIATQILVQAADLHDAIKK
;
A
#
# COMPACT_ATOMS: atom_id res chain seq x y z
N MET A 1 6.26 -17.12 9.64
CA MET A 1 6.93 -15.88 9.18
C MET A 1 6.00 -15.25 8.16
N SER A 2 5.74 -13.94 8.23
CA SER A 2 5.07 -13.26 7.12
C SER A 2 5.92 -13.45 5.88
N LEU A 3 5.35 -13.93 4.78
CA LEU A 3 6.08 -14.12 3.52
C LEU A 3 6.57 -12.80 2.94
N HIS A 4 5.93 -11.68 3.32
CA HIS A 4 6.25 -10.33 2.86
C HIS A 4 6.48 -9.37 4.03
N THR A 5 7.40 -8.43 3.86
CA THR A 5 7.62 -7.30 4.77
C THR A 5 7.43 -6.01 3.97
N TRP A 6 6.26 -5.41 4.12
CA TRP A 6 5.87 -4.26 3.32
C TRP A 6 6.48 -2.95 3.82
N PHE A 7 6.93 -2.13 2.89
CA PHE A 7 7.37 -0.76 3.11
C PHE A 7 6.57 0.17 2.20
N GLU A 8 6.03 1.24 2.77
CA GLU A 8 5.48 2.34 2.00
C GLU A 8 6.59 3.37 1.76
N CYS A 9 6.97 3.53 0.50
CA CYS A 9 7.97 4.48 0.02
C CYS A 9 7.26 5.67 -0.64
N LYS A 10 7.64 6.89 -0.30
CA LYS A 10 7.06 8.10 -0.91
C LYS A 10 8.06 8.74 -1.85
N ILE A 11 7.75 8.79 -3.13
CA ILE A 11 8.60 9.42 -4.14
C ILE A 11 8.10 10.82 -4.45
N ARG A 12 8.99 11.81 -4.45
CA ARG A 12 8.71 13.19 -4.85
C ARG A 12 9.46 13.53 -6.13
N TYR A 13 8.74 14.04 -7.12
CA TYR A 13 9.29 14.41 -8.43
C TYR A 13 8.41 15.43 -9.14
N GLU A 14 8.90 16.00 -10.25
CA GLU A 14 8.12 16.84 -11.15
C GLU A 14 7.42 16.00 -12.20
N LYS A 15 6.10 16.07 -12.24
CA LYS A 15 5.25 15.39 -13.22
C LYS A 15 4.66 16.41 -14.18
N VAL A 16 4.74 16.13 -15.48
CA VAL A 16 4.01 16.90 -16.49
C VAL A 16 2.55 16.46 -16.42
N MET A 17 1.68 17.38 -16.04
CA MET A 17 0.24 17.15 -15.98
C MET A 17 -0.35 17.14 -17.41
N GLU A 18 -1.57 16.61 -17.58
CA GLU A 18 -2.26 16.54 -18.88
C GLU A 18 -2.39 17.91 -19.57
N ASN A 19 -2.40 18.99 -18.80
CA ASN A 19 -2.46 20.37 -19.30
C ASN A 19 -1.08 20.95 -19.67
N GLY A 20 -0.01 20.14 -19.66
CA GLY A 20 1.36 20.55 -19.98
C GLY A 20 2.10 21.31 -18.86
N MET A 21 1.50 21.48 -17.68
CA MET A 21 2.17 22.13 -16.55
C MET A 21 3.00 21.14 -15.74
N ASN A 22 4.23 21.52 -15.38
CA ASN A 22 5.03 20.78 -14.40
C ASN A 22 4.48 21.00 -12.99
N LYS A 23 4.20 19.93 -12.28
CA LYS A 23 3.77 19.97 -10.88
C LYS A 23 4.61 19.01 -10.05
N LYS A 24 5.06 19.50 -8.89
CA LYS A 24 5.67 18.63 -7.88
C LYS A 24 4.60 17.76 -7.24
N VAL A 25 4.75 16.45 -7.37
CA VAL A 25 3.86 15.44 -6.79
C VAL A 25 4.60 14.60 -5.76
N ALA A 26 3.84 13.99 -4.85
CA ALA A 26 4.35 13.04 -3.87
C ALA A 26 3.48 11.78 -3.96
N GLU A 27 4.02 10.72 -4.55
CA GLU A 27 3.28 9.49 -4.81
C GLU A 27 3.75 8.38 -3.85
N PRO A 28 2.82 7.73 -3.12
CA PRO A 28 3.14 6.59 -2.30
C PRO A 28 3.19 5.30 -3.11
N TYR A 29 4.17 4.46 -2.82
CA TYR A 29 4.39 3.15 -3.42
C TYR A 29 4.55 2.11 -2.31
N LEU A 30 4.06 0.90 -2.54
CA LEU A 30 4.23 -0.21 -1.62
C LEU A 30 5.25 -1.20 -2.20
N VAL A 31 6.28 -1.51 -1.42
CA VAL A 31 7.38 -2.39 -1.84
C VAL A 31 7.55 -3.48 -0.80
N ASP A 32 7.65 -4.73 -1.24
CA ASP A 32 8.12 -5.81 -0.39
C ASP A 32 9.65 -5.75 -0.32
N ALA A 33 10.23 -5.81 0.87
CA ALA A 33 11.68 -5.81 1.08
C ALA A 33 12.02 -6.35 2.47
N LEU A 34 13.27 -6.75 2.71
CA LEU A 34 13.72 -7.22 4.03
C LEU A 34 14.18 -6.07 4.94
N SER A 35 14.61 -4.95 4.35
CA SER A 35 15.18 -3.81 5.07
C SER A 35 14.84 -2.47 4.41
N PHE A 36 15.04 -1.36 5.14
CA PHE A 36 14.85 -0.01 4.60
C PHE A 36 15.76 0.28 3.40
N THR A 37 17.02 -0.17 3.45
CA THR A 37 17.99 -0.01 2.36
C THR A 37 17.58 -0.77 1.11
N GLU A 38 17.07 -2.00 1.28
CA GLU A 38 16.53 -2.76 0.15
C GLU A 38 15.26 -2.13 -0.41
N ALA A 39 14.36 -1.64 0.45
CA ALA A 39 13.14 -0.97 0.01
C ALA A 39 13.45 0.31 -0.78
N GLU A 40 14.46 1.08 -0.35
CA GLU A 40 14.97 2.25 -1.06
C GLU A 40 15.55 1.88 -2.42
N ALA A 41 16.42 0.87 -2.47
CA ALA A 41 17.04 0.42 -3.72
C ALA A 41 15.98 -0.07 -4.73
N ARG A 42 15.03 -0.90 -4.28
CA ARG A 42 13.94 -1.42 -5.12
C ARG A 42 13.07 -0.30 -5.67
N ILE A 43 12.62 0.65 -4.83
CA ILE A 43 11.74 1.71 -5.35
C ILE A 43 12.46 2.63 -6.34
N ILE A 44 13.76 2.88 -6.14
CA ILE A 44 14.58 3.66 -7.08
C ILE A 44 14.65 2.93 -8.42
N GLU A 45 14.97 1.63 -8.42
CA GLU A 45 15.07 0.82 -9.63
C GLU A 45 13.75 0.79 -10.39
N GLU A 46 12.64 0.54 -9.70
CA GLU A 46 11.31 0.44 -10.31
C GLU A 46 10.81 1.77 -10.86
N ILE A 47 11.08 2.91 -10.20
CA ILE A 47 10.51 4.20 -10.61
C ILE A 47 11.33 4.95 -11.66
N THR A 48 12.64 4.70 -11.72
CA THR A 48 13.58 5.40 -12.62
C THR A 48 13.13 5.37 -14.09
N PRO A 49 12.60 4.26 -14.65
CA PRO A 49 12.13 4.23 -16.04
C PRO A 49 10.90 5.11 -16.32
N PHE A 50 10.13 5.46 -15.28
CA PHE A 50 8.85 6.16 -15.41
C PHE A 50 8.94 7.66 -15.11
N ILE A 51 10.01 8.12 -14.46
CA ILE A 51 10.22 9.53 -14.14
C ILE A 51 11.30 10.12 -15.05
N SER A 52 10.91 11.14 -15.82
CA SER A 52 11.86 11.99 -16.53
C SER A 52 12.37 13.09 -15.59
N GLY A 53 13.68 13.11 -15.31
CA GLY A 53 14.32 14.13 -14.47
C GLY A 53 14.66 13.64 -13.06
N GLU A 54 14.87 14.59 -12.15
CA GLU A 54 15.26 14.28 -10.77
C GLU A 54 14.06 13.89 -9.91
N PHE A 55 14.26 12.89 -9.06
CA PHE A 55 13.32 12.52 -8.00
C PHE A 55 14.04 12.30 -6.69
N THR A 56 13.28 12.30 -5.59
CA THR A 56 13.78 12.00 -4.26
C THR A 56 12.89 11.00 -3.55
N VAL A 57 13.49 10.08 -2.82
CA VAL A 57 12.77 9.24 -1.86
C VAL A 57 12.55 10.07 -0.60
N ALA A 58 11.31 10.51 -0.38
CA ALA A 58 10.99 11.48 0.66
C ALA A 58 10.59 10.85 2.00
N ASP A 59 10.20 9.58 2.01
CA ASP A 59 9.81 8.84 3.21
C ASP A 59 9.86 7.34 2.91
N ILE A 60 10.24 6.53 3.91
CA ILE A 60 10.18 5.07 3.88
C ILE A 60 9.71 4.60 5.24
N ARG A 61 8.56 3.91 5.29
CA ARG A 61 8.00 3.40 6.53
C ARG A 61 7.58 1.94 6.41
N ARG A 62 7.75 1.16 7.47
CA ARG A 62 7.19 -0.19 7.55
C ARG A 62 5.66 -0.10 7.53
N ALA A 63 5.03 -0.92 6.69
CA ALA A 63 3.60 -1.04 6.59
C ALA A 63 3.16 -2.39 7.15
N ASN A 64 2.26 -2.37 8.13
CA ASN A 64 1.79 -3.58 8.80
C ASN A 64 0.59 -4.21 8.08
N TYR A 65 0.72 -4.41 6.76
CA TYR A 65 -0.30 -5.14 5.99
C TYR A 65 -0.02 -6.64 6.08
N SER A 66 -1.02 -7.42 6.48
CA SER A 66 -0.88 -8.88 6.47
C SER A 66 -1.06 -9.46 5.07
N GLU A 67 -1.86 -8.79 4.23
CA GLU A 67 -2.29 -9.31 2.94
C GLU A 67 -2.79 -8.16 2.03
N LEU A 68 -2.64 -8.36 0.72
CA LEU A 68 -3.14 -7.48 -0.33
C LEU A 68 -4.22 -8.24 -1.12
N PHE A 69 -5.40 -7.65 -1.25
CA PHE A 69 -6.52 -8.19 -2.02
C PHE A 69 -6.60 -7.44 -3.34
N PHE A 70 -6.08 -8.05 -4.40
CA PHE A 70 -6.17 -7.50 -5.76
C PHE A 70 -7.58 -7.66 -6.33
N SER A 71 -7.89 -6.86 -7.33
CA SER A 71 -9.17 -6.90 -8.04
C SER A 71 -8.91 -6.95 -9.54
N ASP A 72 -9.54 -7.91 -10.23
CA ASP A 72 -9.44 -8.06 -11.69
C ASP A 72 -10.33 -7.06 -12.46
N GLU A 73 -11.15 -6.28 -11.74
CA GLU A 73 -12.00 -5.25 -12.34
C GLU A 73 -11.18 -4.03 -12.78
N ASP A 74 -11.32 -3.62 -14.04
CA ASP A 74 -10.64 -2.42 -14.59
C ASP A 74 -10.93 -1.13 -13.81
N ALA A 75 -12.12 -1.04 -13.19
CA ALA A 75 -12.50 0.11 -12.37
C ALA A 75 -11.77 0.17 -11.02
N ALA A 76 -11.11 -0.91 -10.59
CA ALA A 76 -10.43 -1.00 -9.30
C ALA A 76 -9.03 -0.37 -9.35
N ASP A 77 -9.00 0.95 -9.54
CA ASP A 77 -7.78 1.75 -9.72
C ASP A 77 -7.17 2.26 -8.40
N ARG A 78 -7.78 1.93 -7.25
CA ARG A 78 -7.39 2.46 -5.93
C ARG A 78 -7.15 1.36 -4.91
N TRP A 79 -6.30 1.69 -3.94
CA TRP A 79 -6.03 0.85 -2.78
C TRP A 79 -6.63 1.46 -1.51
N PHE A 80 -7.37 0.64 -0.76
CA PHE A 80 -8.02 0.99 0.49
C PHE A 80 -7.38 0.24 1.65
N LYS A 81 -7.01 0.98 2.70
CA LYS A 81 -6.53 0.40 3.95
C LYS A 81 -7.70 -0.05 4.80
N CYS A 82 -7.86 -1.36 4.95
CA CYS A 82 -8.96 -1.95 5.71
C CYS A 82 -8.44 -2.58 7.01
N LYS A 83 -9.28 -2.54 8.06
CA LYS A 83 -9.01 -3.20 9.34
C LYS A 83 -9.95 -4.39 9.49
N LEU A 84 -9.41 -5.59 9.35
CA LEU A 84 -10.16 -6.83 9.53
C LEU A 84 -10.17 -7.20 11.02
N LEU A 85 -11.36 -7.50 11.55
CA LEU A 85 -11.57 -7.90 12.94
C LEU A 85 -12.02 -9.36 12.98
N PHE A 86 -11.13 -10.24 13.42
CA PHE A 86 -11.47 -11.62 13.72
C PHE A 86 -12.02 -11.69 15.13
N ILE A 87 -13.30 -12.05 15.25
CA ILE A 87 -13.98 -12.22 16.54
C ILE A 87 -14.20 -13.71 16.74
N THR A 88 -13.57 -14.26 17.78
CA THR A 88 -13.74 -15.65 18.20
C THR A 88 -14.38 -15.68 19.57
N LEU A 89 -15.39 -16.53 19.75
CA LEU A 89 -16.00 -16.79 21.04
C LEU A 89 -15.32 -17.99 21.71
N ASP A 90 -14.92 -17.81 22.96
CA ASP A 90 -14.45 -18.91 23.79
C ASP A 90 -15.66 -19.71 24.28
N GLU A 91 -15.78 -20.97 23.85
CA GLU A 91 -16.93 -21.83 24.12
C GLU A 91 -17.13 -22.17 25.62
N LYS A 92 -16.10 -22.00 26.46
CA LYS A 92 -16.16 -22.33 27.89
C LYS A 92 -16.54 -21.13 28.76
N SER A 93 -16.05 -19.95 28.40
CA SER A 93 -16.23 -18.72 29.18
C SER A 93 -17.22 -17.73 28.57
N GLY A 94 -17.62 -17.92 27.32
CA GLY A 94 -18.42 -16.96 26.56
C GLY A 94 -17.68 -15.65 26.25
N ALA A 95 -16.38 -15.57 26.53
CA ALA A 95 -15.59 -14.37 26.31
C ALA A 95 -15.30 -14.18 24.81
N GLU A 96 -15.45 -12.94 24.34
CA GLU A 96 -15.05 -12.55 22.99
C GLU A 96 -13.57 -12.21 22.94
N LYS A 97 -12.82 -12.87 22.05
CA LYS A 97 -11.47 -12.48 21.68
C LYS A 97 -11.51 -11.79 20.32
N LYS A 98 -10.95 -10.58 20.25
CA LYS A 98 -10.88 -9.76 19.03
C LYS A 98 -9.43 -9.64 18.60
N ILE A 99 -9.13 -10.06 17.38
CA ILE A 99 -7.82 -9.89 16.75
C ILE A 99 -8.01 -8.95 15.57
N ALA A 100 -7.24 -7.86 15.56
CA ALA A 100 -7.28 -6.87 14.50
C ALA A 100 -6.06 -7.01 13.59
N THR A 101 -6.30 -7.02 12.29
CA THR A 101 -5.26 -7.08 11.26
C THR A 101 -5.51 -6.00 10.23
N GLN A 102 -4.46 -5.41 9.65
CA GLN A 102 -4.59 -4.46 8.56
C GLN A 102 -4.33 -5.16 7.23
N ILE A 103 -5.18 -4.88 6.25
CA ILE A 103 -5.09 -5.40 4.88
C ILE A 103 -5.18 -4.23 3.91
N LEU A 104 -4.74 -4.43 2.67
CA LEU A 104 -4.97 -3.48 1.58
C LEU A 104 -5.88 -4.13 0.55
N VAL A 105 -6.93 -3.43 0.13
CA VAL A 105 -7.91 -3.94 -0.83
C VAL A 105 -7.94 -3.03 -2.06
N GLN A 106 -7.79 -3.63 -3.24
CA GLN A 106 -7.93 -2.95 -4.51
C GLN A 106 -9.41 -2.90 -4.89
N ALA A 107 -9.95 -1.71 -5.10
CA ALA A 107 -11.38 -1.50 -5.36
C ALA A 107 -11.62 -0.19 -6.13
N ALA A 108 -12.81 -0.05 -6.72
CA ALA A 108 -13.19 1.17 -7.45
C ALA A 108 -13.52 2.34 -6.50
N ASP A 109 -14.18 2.02 -5.39
CA ASP A 109 -14.54 2.97 -4.36
C ASP A 109 -14.59 2.32 -2.96
N LEU A 110 -14.90 3.13 -1.94
CA LEU A 110 -14.97 2.67 -0.56
C LEU A 110 -16.06 1.62 -0.34
N HIS A 111 -17.19 1.70 -1.05
CA HIS A 111 -18.29 0.76 -0.88
C HIS A 111 -17.92 -0.62 -1.44
N ASP A 112 -17.30 -0.65 -2.62
CA ASP A 112 -16.74 -1.86 -3.21
C ASP A 112 -15.66 -2.49 -2.29
N ALA A 113 -14.75 -1.68 -1.75
CA ALA A 113 -13.71 -2.14 -0.83
C ALA A 113 -14.25 -2.76 0.47
N ILE A 114 -15.41 -2.32 0.96
CA ILE A 114 -16.06 -2.85 2.17
C ILE A 114 -16.78 -4.17 1.86
N LYS A 115 -17.25 -4.36 0.61
CA LYS A 115 -18.00 -5.53 0.18
C LYS A 115 -17.10 -6.73 -0.10
N LYS A 116 -15.87 -6.48 -0.55
CA LYS A 116 -14.82 -7.49 -0.78
C LYS A 116 -14.23 -7.97 0.55
#